data_AF-A0A8C6P1H0-F1
#
_entry.id   AF-A0A8C6P1H0-F1
#
_cell.length_a   1.000
_cell.length_b   1.000
_cell.length_c   1.000
_cell.angle_alpha   90.00
_cell.angle_beta   90.00
_cell.angle_gamma   90.00
#
_symmetry.space_group_name_H-M   'P 1'
#
loop_
_entity.id
_entity.type
_entity.pdbx_description
1 polymer ?
#
loop_
_entity_poly.entity_id
_entity_poly.type
_entity_poly.pdbx_seq_one_letter_code
_entity_poly.pdbx_strand_id
1 'polypeptide(L)'
;MSLTWPGNALGFPQRTDKWYLKSCFVTLILSDMFLWLEFSQRVFVIIVLTCVRCVCADVPAPEQPELFLKKLQQCCTVFDFMDTLSDLKMKEYKRSTLNELVDYVTVSRGYLTEQAYPEVVKMVSHNIFRTLPPSDSNEFDPEEDEPTLEASWPHLQLVYEFFIRFLESQEFQPSIAKKYIDQKFVLQLLELFDSEDPRERDYLKTVLHRIYGKFLGLRAFIRKQINNIFLRFVYETEHFNGVAELLEILGSIINGFALPLKAEHKQFLVKVLIPLHTVRSLSLFHAQLAYCIVQFLEKDPTLTEPVIRGLLKFWPKTCSQKEVMFLGELEEILDVIEPTQFVKIQEPLFKQISRCVSSPHFQVAERALYYWNNEYIMSLIEENSSVILPIMFASLYRISKEHWNPAIVALVYNVLKAFMEMNSTLFDELTATYKSDQRIEPAGCRCCCGARRDAERSVASPLPSFSHTADTQQRKCKHVLNFPLGQLMQSFHPTTKIRSAGNSLFNTSLKKKLRV
;
A
#
# COMPACT_ATOMS: atom_id res chain seq x y z
N MET A 1 -4.20 -84.95 -13.50
CA MET A 1 -4.75 -85.70 -14.65
C MET A 1 -3.88 -85.42 -15.86
N SER A 2 -3.33 -86.49 -16.43
CA SER A 2 -2.92 -86.68 -17.83
C SER A 2 -2.07 -85.61 -18.53
N LEU A 3 -0.78 -85.97 -18.67
CA LEU A 3 0.08 -85.81 -19.85
C LEU A 3 -0.68 -85.86 -21.19
N THR A 4 -0.22 -85.10 -22.20
CA THR A 4 0.50 -85.64 -23.38
C THR A 4 0.90 -84.54 -24.38
N TRP A 5 2.21 -84.38 -24.57
CA TRP A 5 2.88 -84.04 -25.86
C TRP A 5 2.76 -85.26 -26.81
N PRO A 6 2.85 -85.18 -28.16
CA PRO A 6 4.13 -84.99 -28.91
C PRO A 6 3.93 -84.37 -30.33
N GLY A 7 4.88 -84.15 -31.24
CA GLY A 7 6.29 -84.50 -31.44
C GLY A 7 6.80 -83.72 -32.67
N ASN A 8 8.10 -83.41 -32.75
CA ASN A 8 9.13 -84.14 -33.55
C ASN A 8 8.89 -84.11 -35.07
N ALA A 9 9.85 -83.85 -35.96
CA ALA A 9 11.29 -83.62 -35.89
C ALA A 9 11.81 -83.28 -37.32
N LEU A 10 13.13 -83.07 -37.45
CA LEU A 10 13.99 -83.00 -38.66
C LEU A 10 14.25 -81.56 -39.18
N GLY A 11 15.47 -81.03 -39.33
CA GLY A 11 16.84 -81.52 -39.16
C GLY A 11 17.85 -80.37 -39.47
N PHE A 12 19.03 -80.41 -38.83
CA PHE A 12 20.21 -79.52 -39.00
C PHE A 12 20.82 -79.58 -40.44
N PRO A 13 21.72 -78.66 -40.93
CA PRO A 13 22.78 -77.94 -40.18
C PRO A 13 23.12 -76.47 -40.57
N GLN A 14 24.04 -75.91 -39.78
CA GLN A 14 24.76 -74.62 -39.77
C GLN A 14 24.96 -73.83 -41.09
N ARG A 15 24.67 -72.51 -41.04
CA ARG A 15 25.54 -71.42 -41.54
C ARG A 15 25.08 -70.02 -41.03
N THR A 16 25.83 -69.53 -40.05
CA THR A 16 26.46 -68.19 -39.96
C THR A 16 25.75 -66.91 -40.48
N ASP A 17 25.81 -65.87 -39.63
CA ASP A 17 26.02 -64.44 -39.97
C ASP A 17 24.88 -63.52 -40.44
N LYS A 18 23.65 -63.63 -39.92
CA LYS A 18 22.62 -62.58 -40.22
C LYS A 18 21.83 -61.99 -39.04
N TRP A 19 22.00 -62.48 -37.81
CA TRP A 19 21.21 -62.00 -36.66
C TRP A 19 21.92 -60.96 -35.79
N TYR A 20 23.27 -60.92 -35.77
CA TYR A 20 24.01 -59.88 -35.07
C TYR A 20 23.94 -58.51 -35.78
N LEU A 21 23.83 -58.50 -37.11
CA LEU A 21 23.75 -57.26 -37.89
C LEU A 21 22.42 -56.51 -37.73
N LYS A 22 21.30 -57.19 -37.49
CA LYS A 22 20.00 -56.53 -37.28
C LYS A 22 19.85 -55.93 -35.87
N SER A 23 20.45 -56.55 -34.86
CA SER A 23 20.46 -55.97 -33.51
C SER A 23 21.38 -54.76 -33.46
N CYS A 24 22.57 -54.82 -34.08
CA CYS A 24 23.45 -53.65 -34.18
C CYS A 24 22.85 -52.51 -35.01
N PHE A 25 22.04 -52.78 -36.04
CA PHE A 25 21.41 -51.72 -36.85
C PHE A 25 20.34 -50.93 -36.09
N VAL A 26 19.58 -51.58 -35.20
CA VAL A 26 18.57 -50.88 -34.37
C VAL A 26 19.24 -50.09 -33.25
N THR A 27 20.33 -50.60 -32.67
CA THR A 27 21.13 -49.85 -31.68
C THR A 27 21.93 -48.72 -32.33
N LEU A 28 22.39 -48.87 -33.58
CA LEU A 28 23.05 -47.81 -34.37
C LEU A 28 22.07 -46.71 -34.79
N ILE A 29 20.84 -47.05 -35.19
CA ILE A 29 19.83 -46.04 -35.52
C ILE A 29 19.34 -45.33 -34.26
N LEU A 30 19.19 -46.02 -33.13
CA LEU A 30 18.84 -45.38 -31.85
C LEU A 30 20.01 -44.57 -31.28
N SER A 31 21.26 -45.03 -31.43
CA SER A 31 22.44 -44.24 -31.06
C SER A 31 22.64 -43.07 -31.99
N ASP A 32 22.36 -43.19 -33.29
CA ASP A 32 22.42 -42.08 -34.26
C ASP A 32 21.27 -41.11 -34.08
N MET A 33 20.11 -41.54 -33.56
CA MET A 33 18.98 -40.66 -33.21
C MET A 33 19.18 -39.99 -31.85
N PHE A 34 19.83 -40.65 -30.89
CA PHE A 34 20.27 -40.08 -29.61
C PHE A 34 21.49 -39.17 -29.80
N LEU A 35 22.43 -39.53 -30.68
CA LEU A 35 23.46 -38.64 -31.18
C LEU A 35 22.83 -37.54 -32.02
N TRP A 36 21.78 -37.73 -32.82
CA TRP A 36 21.11 -36.61 -33.50
C TRP A 36 20.36 -35.70 -32.54
N LEU A 37 19.83 -36.20 -31.43
CA LEU A 37 19.23 -35.38 -30.37
C LEU A 37 20.30 -34.65 -29.56
N GLU A 38 21.40 -35.31 -29.19
CA GLU A 38 22.56 -34.69 -28.53
C GLU A 38 23.35 -33.77 -29.47
N PHE A 39 23.37 -34.04 -30.77
CA PHE A 39 24.00 -33.23 -31.80
C PHE A 39 23.06 -32.10 -32.23
N SER A 40 21.74 -32.27 -32.13
CA SER A 40 20.78 -31.16 -32.21
C SER A 40 20.88 -30.28 -30.97
N GLN A 41 20.99 -30.82 -29.76
CA GLN A 41 21.28 -30.04 -28.56
C GLN A 41 22.68 -29.42 -28.59
N ARG A 42 23.71 -30.09 -29.10
CA ARG A 42 25.07 -29.53 -29.22
C ARG A 42 25.21 -28.55 -30.36
N VAL A 43 24.52 -28.71 -31.49
CA VAL A 43 24.47 -27.72 -32.58
C VAL A 43 23.58 -26.54 -32.18
N PHE A 44 22.49 -26.76 -31.45
CA PHE A 44 21.73 -25.68 -30.82
C PHE A 44 22.61 -24.96 -29.79
N VAL A 45 23.32 -25.67 -28.93
CA VAL A 45 24.28 -25.09 -27.97
C VAL A 45 25.47 -24.44 -28.67
N ILE A 46 25.95 -24.92 -29.82
CA ILE A 46 27.07 -24.32 -30.57
C ILE A 46 26.62 -23.10 -31.38
N ILE A 47 25.45 -23.12 -32.02
CA ILE A 47 24.83 -21.96 -32.71
C ILE A 47 24.43 -20.91 -31.67
N VAL A 48 23.88 -21.33 -30.53
CA VAL A 48 23.63 -20.48 -29.36
C VAL A 48 24.96 -19.94 -28.84
N LEU A 49 26.00 -20.74 -28.60
CA LEU A 49 27.32 -20.28 -28.11
C LEU A 49 28.07 -19.36 -29.08
N THR A 50 27.94 -19.53 -30.40
CA THR A 50 28.57 -18.65 -31.39
C THR A 50 27.80 -17.33 -31.56
N CYS A 51 26.49 -17.32 -31.38
CA CYS A 51 25.70 -16.07 -31.35
C CYS A 51 25.79 -15.36 -29.98
N VAL A 52 26.04 -16.11 -28.89
CA VAL A 52 26.08 -15.65 -27.49
C VAL A 52 27.33 -14.86 -27.12
N ARG A 53 28.43 -14.97 -27.89
CA ARG A 53 29.68 -14.27 -27.54
C ARG A 53 29.89 -12.93 -28.24
N CYS A 54 29.06 -12.59 -29.22
CA CYS A 54 29.10 -11.28 -29.85
C CYS A 54 28.32 -10.30 -28.99
N VAL A 55 29.02 -9.33 -28.40
CA VAL A 55 28.37 -8.17 -27.79
C VAL A 55 27.63 -7.42 -28.90
N CYS A 56 26.41 -6.95 -28.66
CA CYS A 56 25.64 -6.19 -29.65
C CYS A 56 26.43 -4.97 -30.18
N ALA A 57 27.38 -4.45 -29.40
CA ALA A 57 28.29 -3.37 -29.78
C ALA A 57 29.44 -3.79 -30.72
N ASP A 58 29.84 -5.07 -30.75
CA ASP A 58 30.99 -5.58 -31.51
C ASP A 58 30.64 -6.01 -32.94
N VAL A 59 29.34 -5.99 -33.28
CA VAL A 59 28.81 -6.39 -34.59
C VAL A 59 28.56 -5.16 -35.46
N PRO A 60 28.80 -5.22 -36.79
CA PRO A 60 28.50 -4.12 -37.69
C PRO A 60 27.05 -3.64 -37.53
N ALA A 61 26.84 -2.31 -37.53
CA ALA A 61 25.53 -1.67 -37.38
C ALA A 61 24.34 -2.31 -38.13
N PRO A 62 24.47 -2.84 -39.38
CA PRO A 62 23.34 -3.47 -40.07
C PRO A 62 22.89 -4.82 -39.51
N GLU A 63 23.75 -5.58 -38.82
CA GLU A 63 23.43 -6.91 -38.29
C GLU A 63 22.94 -6.88 -36.83
N GLN A 64 23.15 -5.74 -36.14
CA GLN A 64 22.75 -5.56 -34.74
C GLN A 64 21.25 -5.77 -34.50
N PRO A 65 20.31 -5.29 -35.36
CA PRO A 65 18.88 -5.50 -35.15
C PRO A 65 18.49 -6.99 -35.23
N GLU A 66 19.10 -7.76 -36.13
CA GLU A 66 18.80 -9.20 -36.27
C GLU A 66 19.34 -10.00 -35.09
N LEU A 67 20.55 -9.67 -34.62
CA LEU A 67 21.13 -10.28 -33.41
C LEU A 67 20.28 -9.96 -32.18
N PHE A 68 19.78 -8.74 -32.06
CA PHE A 68 18.88 -8.33 -30.97
C PHE A 68 17.62 -9.20 -30.93
N LEU A 69 16.97 -9.45 -32.07
CA LEU A 69 15.80 -10.34 -32.15
C LEU A 69 16.13 -11.77 -31.72
N LYS A 70 17.28 -12.32 -32.16
CA LYS A 70 17.72 -13.66 -31.76
C LYS A 70 17.96 -13.76 -30.25
N LYS A 71 18.57 -12.74 -29.64
CA LYS A 71 18.79 -12.67 -28.18
C LYS A 71 17.47 -12.59 -27.41
N LEU A 72 16.48 -11.83 -27.88
CA LEU A 72 15.14 -11.79 -27.28
C LEU A 72 14.46 -13.16 -27.28
N GLN A 73 14.56 -13.89 -28.39
CA GLN A 73 14.01 -15.25 -28.51
C GLN A 73 14.68 -16.22 -27.54
N GLN A 74 15.99 -16.12 -27.37
CA GLN A 74 16.72 -16.93 -26.40
C GLN A 74 16.25 -16.64 -24.95
N CYS A 75 16.04 -15.37 -24.61
CA CYS A 75 15.53 -14.96 -23.30
C CYS A 75 14.08 -15.40 -23.01
N CYS A 76 13.34 -15.92 -23.99
CA CYS A 76 12.01 -16.53 -23.77
C CYS A 76 12.08 -17.87 -23.05
N THR A 77 13.24 -18.52 -22.98
CA THR A 77 13.41 -19.78 -22.23
C THR A 77 13.30 -19.52 -20.72
N VAL A 78 12.30 -20.12 -20.07
CA VAL A 78 12.06 -19.99 -18.62
C VAL A 78 12.82 -21.08 -17.89
N PHE A 79 13.49 -20.72 -16.80
CA PHE A 79 14.22 -21.66 -15.95
C PHE A 79 13.52 -21.76 -14.61
N ASP A 80 13.50 -22.97 -14.05
CA ASP A 80 13.00 -23.21 -12.69
C ASP A 80 14.08 -22.85 -11.66
N PHE A 81 13.75 -21.97 -10.73
CA PHE A 81 14.64 -21.53 -9.64
C PHE A 81 14.37 -22.27 -8.32
N MET A 82 13.31 -23.07 -8.23
CA MET A 82 13.04 -23.91 -7.06
C MET A 82 14.10 -25.01 -6.91
N ASP A 83 14.59 -25.55 -8.03
CA ASP A 83 15.80 -26.35 -8.06
C ASP A 83 17.04 -25.46 -8.18
N THR A 84 17.72 -25.25 -7.06
CA THR A 84 18.89 -24.38 -6.95
C THR A 84 20.14 -24.93 -7.64
N LEU A 85 20.18 -26.22 -7.96
CA LEU A 85 21.39 -26.88 -8.51
C LEU A 85 21.28 -27.16 -10.01
N SER A 86 20.08 -27.16 -10.58
CA SER A 86 19.88 -27.32 -12.02
C SER A 86 20.28 -26.09 -12.82
N ASP A 87 20.81 -26.33 -14.02
CA ASP A 87 20.99 -25.33 -15.07
C ASP A 87 21.78 -24.07 -14.69
N LEU A 88 22.66 -24.14 -13.68
CA LEU A 88 23.45 -22.99 -13.18
C LEU A 88 24.13 -22.20 -14.29
N LYS A 89 24.76 -22.89 -15.25
CA LYS A 89 25.42 -22.24 -16.39
C LYS A 89 24.42 -21.53 -17.30
N MET A 90 23.29 -22.17 -17.61
CA MET A 90 22.27 -21.60 -18.50
C MET A 90 21.53 -20.43 -17.84
N LYS A 91 21.28 -20.52 -16.53
CA LYS A 91 20.76 -19.43 -15.71
C LYS A 91 21.70 -18.22 -15.75
N GLU A 92 23.01 -18.44 -15.58
CA GLU A 92 24.00 -17.36 -15.67
C GLU A 92 24.09 -16.78 -17.08
N TYR A 93 24.05 -17.61 -18.13
CA TYR A 93 24.04 -17.13 -19.52
C TYR A 93 22.84 -16.23 -19.80
N LYS A 94 21.62 -16.66 -19.43
CA LYS A 94 20.42 -15.83 -19.60
C LYS A 94 20.54 -14.52 -18.83
N ARG A 95 21.07 -14.54 -17.60
CA ARG A 95 21.31 -13.33 -16.80
C ARG A 95 22.25 -12.35 -17.53
N SER A 96 23.39 -12.85 -18.01
CA SER A 96 24.36 -12.03 -18.75
C SER A 96 23.75 -11.45 -20.03
N THR A 97 22.98 -12.24 -20.78
CA THR A 97 22.31 -11.78 -22.01
C THR A 97 21.25 -10.73 -21.71
N LEU A 98 20.44 -10.91 -20.67
CA LEU A 98 19.46 -9.90 -20.25
C LEU A 98 20.13 -8.59 -19.84
N ASN A 99 21.23 -8.65 -19.08
CA ASN A 99 21.97 -7.45 -18.69
C ASN A 99 22.52 -6.71 -19.92
N GLU A 100 23.09 -7.44 -20.87
CA GLU A 100 23.55 -6.86 -22.12
C GLU A 100 22.42 -6.22 -22.94
N LEU A 101 21.23 -6.83 -22.96
CA LEU A 101 20.05 -6.27 -23.62
C LEU A 101 19.59 -4.96 -22.96
N VAL A 102 19.64 -4.88 -21.63
CA VAL A 102 19.36 -3.63 -20.88
C VAL A 102 20.35 -2.53 -21.26
N ASP A 103 21.65 -2.85 -21.25
CA ASP A 103 22.70 -1.90 -21.61
C ASP A 103 22.54 -1.42 -23.07
N TYR A 104 22.27 -2.35 -23.99
CA TYR A 104 22.07 -2.05 -25.41
C TYR A 104 20.86 -1.13 -25.64
N VAL A 105 19.71 -1.42 -25.03
CA VAL A 105 18.49 -0.59 -25.13
C VAL A 105 18.68 0.81 -24.54
N THR A 106 19.59 0.95 -23.57
CA THR A 106 19.88 2.21 -22.90
C THR A 106 20.82 3.10 -23.70
N VAL A 107 21.84 2.51 -24.35
CA VAL A 107 22.91 3.26 -25.04
C VAL A 107 22.63 3.43 -26.54
N SER A 108 22.11 2.38 -27.19
CA SER A 108 21.99 2.32 -28.64
C SER A 108 20.70 2.98 -29.15
N ARG A 109 20.78 3.55 -30.36
CA ARG A 109 19.66 4.17 -31.08
C ARG A 109 19.40 3.42 -32.37
N GLY A 110 18.16 3.40 -32.84
CA GLY A 110 17.74 2.77 -34.10
C GLY A 110 17.55 1.26 -34.05
N TYR A 111 17.63 0.61 -32.88
CA TYR A 111 17.36 -0.83 -32.74
C TYR A 111 15.86 -1.16 -32.84
N LEU A 112 15.00 -0.16 -32.64
CA LEU A 112 13.57 -0.34 -32.39
C LEU A 112 12.78 -0.40 -33.71
N THR A 113 13.00 -1.48 -34.47
CA THR A 113 12.28 -1.77 -35.72
C THR A 113 10.85 -2.24 -35.46
N GLU A 114 9.96 -2.19 -36.47
CA GLU A 114 8.57 -2.67 -36.29
C GLU A 114 8.48 -4.14 -35.89
N GLN A 115 9.46 -4.97 -36.30
CA GLN A 115 9.55 -6.38 -35.97
C GLN A 115 10.04 -6.64 -34.52
N ALA A 116 10.66 -5.66 -33.88
CA ALA A 116 11.15 -5.78 -32.51
C ALA A 116 10.03 -5.75 -31.47
N TYR A 117 8.98 -4.96 -31.70
CA TYR A 117 7.84 -4.84 -30.77
C TYR A 117 7.19 -6.18 -30.38
N PRO A 118 6.77 -7.06 -31.33
CA PRO A 118 6.16 -8.33 -30.97
C PRO A 118 7.11 -9.24 -30.19
N GLU A 119 8.39 -9.30 -30.56
CA GLU A 119 9.37 -10.16 -29.88
C GLU A 119 9.67 -9.66 -28.46
N VAL A 120 9.74 -8.35 -28.24
CA VAL A 120 9.88 -7.75 -26.90
C VAL A 120 8.67 -8.09 -26.03
N VAL A 121 7.45 -7.82 -26.51
CA VAL A 121 6.23 -8.08 -25.75
C VAL A 121 6.09 -9.58 -25.47
N LYS A 122 6.45 -10.44 -26.43
CA LYS A 122 6.47 -11.89 -26.25
C LYS A 122 7.47 -12.32 -25.18
N MET A 123 8.71 -11.84 -25.25
CA MET A 123 9.75 -12.17 -24.27
C MET A 123 9.33 -11.75 -22.86
N VAL A 124 8.81 -10.53 -22.69
CA VAL A 124 8.30 -10.05 -21.41
C VAL A 124 7.15 -10.92 -20.93
N SER A 125 6.16 -11.17 -21.77
CA SER A 125 4.96 -11.96 -21.42
C SER A 125 5.30 -13.39 -20.95
N HIS A 126 6.27 -14.06 -21.59
CA HIS A 126 6.68 -15.43 -21.20
C HIS A 126 7.42 -15.47 -19.87
N ASN A 127 8.06 -14.37 -19.46
CA ASN A 127 8.82 -14.30 -18.22
C ASN A 127 7.98 -13.81 -17.04
N ILE A 128 7.15 -12.78 -17.23
CA ILE A 128 6.45 -12.13 -16.11
C ILE A 128 5.08 -12.78 -15.82
N PHE A 129 4.32 -13.18 -16.85
CA PHE A 129 2.96 -13.66 -16.65
C PHE A 129 2.97 -15.11 -16.18
N ARG A 130 2.71 -15.27 -14.89
CA ARG A 130 2.60 -16.56 -14.20
C ARG A 130 1.45 -16.50 -13.21
N THR A 131 0.93 -17.67 -12.87
CA THR A 131 0.03 -17.78 -11.71
C THR A 131 0.88 -17.61 -10.45
N LEU A 132 0.48 -16.70 -9.57
CA LEU A 132 1.15 -16.50 -8.30
C LEU A 132 0.99 -17.76 -7.42
N PRO A 133 2.01 -18.12 -6.63
CA PRO A 133 1.90 -19.22 -5.69
C PRO A 133 0.75 -18.95 -4.70
N PRO A 134 0.08 -20.00 -4.18
CA PRO A 134 -0.92 -19.82 -3.15
C PRO A 134 -0.26 -19.24 -1.89
N SER A 135 -0.93 -18.29 -1.23
CA SER A 135 -0.46 -17.78 0.07
C SER A 135 -0.54 -18.86 1.14
N ASP A 136 0.52 -18.97 1.94
CA ASP A 136 0.68 -20.01 2.96
C ASP A 136 -0.11 -19.72 4.26
N SER A 137 -0.57 -18.48 4.49
CA SER A 137 -1.22 -18.06 5.75
C SER A 137 -2.75 -18.21 5.73
N ASN A 138 -3.28 -18.98 6.69
CA ASN A 138 -4.73 -19.10 6.94
C ASN A 138 -5.28 -17.97 7.83
N GLU A 139 -4.41 -17.29 8.57
CA GLU A 139 -4.68 -16.11 9.39
C GLU A 139 -3.79 -14.97 8.87
N PHE A 140 -4.22 -14.34 7.77
CA PHE A 140 -3.49 -13.25 7.14
C PHE A 140 -3.38 -12.07 8.12
N ASP A 141 -2.18 -11.82 8.64
CA ASP A 141 -1.83 -10.57 9.31
C ASP A 141 -0.84 -9.78 8.44
N PRO A 142 -1.34 -8.81 7.64
CA PRO A 142 -0.52 -8.03 6.73
C PRO A 142 0.61 -7.23 7.40
N GLU A 143 0.55 -7.02 8.73
CA GLU A 143 1.59 -6.29 9.47
C GLU A 143 2.71 -7.21 9.99
N GLU A 144 2.41 -8.51 10.22
CA GLU A 144 3.35 -9.48 10.80
C GLU A 144 3.90 -10.49 9.78
N ASP A 145 3.18 -10.75 8.68
CA ASP A 145 3.57 -11.72 7.67
C ASP A 145 4.88 -11.31 6.95
N GLU A 146 5.91 -12.15 7.04
CA GLU A 146 7.16 -11.95 6.30
C GLU A 146 6.92 -12.16 4.79
N PRO A 147 7.30 -11.22 3.92
CA PRO A 147 7.02 -11.32 2.50
C PRO A 147 7.81 -12.46 1.85
N THR A 148 7.11 -13.38 1.18
CA THR A 148 7.77 -14.42 0.39
C THR A 148 8.47 -13.81 -0.81
N LEU A 149 9.80 -13.95 -0.85
CA LEU A 149 10.61 -13.44 -1.95
C LEU A 149 10.58 -14.38 -3.15
N GLU A 150 10.44 -13.82 -4.34
CA GLU A 150 10.43 -14.59 -5.58
C GLU A 150 11.81 -15.17 -5.90
N ALA A 151 11.90 -16.50 -6.06
CA ALA A 151 13.17 -17.20 -6.28
C ALA A 151 13.80 -16.86 -7.64
N SER A 152 12.96 -16.59 -8.66
CA SER A 152 13.41 -16.23 -10.01
C SER A 152 13.80 -14.75 -10.18
N TRP A 153 13.83 -13.99 -9.07
CA TRP A 153 14.11 -12.55 -9.05
C TRP A 153 15.36 -12.11 -9.85
N PRO A 154 16.51 -12.82 -9.83
CA PRO A 154 17.69 -12.41 -10.60
C PRO A 154 17.46 -12.28 -12.11
N HIS A 155 16.48 -13.01 -12.66
CA HIS A 155 16.07 -12.85 -14.06
C HIS A 155 14.92 -11.85 -14.20
N LEU A 156 13.91 -11.93 -13.34
CA LEU A 156 12.73 -11.07 -13.41
C LEU A 156 13.09 -9.59 -13.27
N GLN A 157 14.02 -9.24 -12.37
CA GLN A 157 14.49 -7.88 -12.19
C GLN A 157 14.99 -7.28 -13.52
N LEU A 158 15.81 -8.03 -14.25
CA LEU A 158 16.37 -7.58 -15.53
C LEU A 158 15.30 -7.49 -16.63
N VAL A 159 14.31 -8.40 -16.63
CA VAL A 159 13.18 -8.34 -17.57
C VAL A 159 12.32 -7.10 -17.32
N TYR A 160 12.01 -6.79 -16.06
CA TYR A 160 11.27 -5.58 -15.71
C TYR A 160 12.05 -4.31 -16.04
N GLU A 161 13.34 -4.27 -15.70
CA GLU A 161 14.21 -3.13 -16.02
C GLU A 161 14.31 -2.91 -17.53
N PHE A 162 14.54 -3.98 -18.29
CA PHE A 162 14.53 -3.95 -19.75
C PHE A 162 13.21 -3.37 -20.28
N PHE A 163 12.07 -3.83 -19.76
CA PHE A 163 10.77 -3.38 -20.23
C PHE A 163 10.49 -1.91 -19.89
N ILE A 164 10.91 -1.44 -18.71
CA ILE A 164 10.82 -0.01 -18.36
C ILE A 164 11.66 0.82 -19.32
N ARG A 165 12.93 0.45 -19.57
CA ARG A 165 13.80 1.19 -20.50
C ARG A 165 13.24 1.20 -21.92
N PHE A 166 12.68 0.08 -22.37
CA PHE A 166 11.98 -0.02 -23.64
C PHE A 166 10.78 0.94 -23.71
N LEU A 167 9.95 0.99 -22.67
CA LEU A 167 8.81 1.91 -22.59
C LEU A 167 9.24 3.38 -22.47
N GLU A 168 10.37 3.68 -21.83
CA GLU A 168 10.89 5.05 -21.64
C GLU A 168 11.69 5.57 -22.84
N SER A 169 12.11 4.69 -23.76
CA SER A 169 12.84 5.05 -24.97
C SER A 169 12.13 6.18 -25.75
N GLN A 170 12.93 7.14 -26.23
CA GLN A 170 12.44 8.25 -27.06
C GLN A 170 12.00 7.78 -28.45
N GLU A 171 12.51 6.65 -28.92
CA GLU A 171 12.15 6.03 -30.21
C GLU A 171 10.88 5.19 -30.13
N PHE A 172 10.33 5.01 -28.92
CA PHE A 172 9.13 4.23 -28.70
C PHE A 172 7.90 4.86 -29.37
N GLN A 173 7.24 4.09 -30.23
CA GLN A 173 6.05 4.51 -30.99
C GLN A 173 4.80 3.80 -30.45
N PRO A 174 3.92 4.52 -29.71
CA PRO A 174 2.69 3.92 -29.17
C PRO A 174 1.72 3.41 -30.23
N SER A 175 1.77 3.97 -31.45
CA SER A 175 0.92 3.58 -32.58
C SER A 175 1.15 2.14 -33.06
N ILE A 176 2.39 1.65 -32.96
CA ILE A 176 2.77 0.27 -33.31
C ILE A 176 2.54 -0.64 -32.11
N ALA A 177 3.03 -0.23 -30.93
CA ALA A 177 2.98 -1.03 -29.71
C ALA A 177 1.55 -1.40 -29.27
N LYS A 178 0.55 -0.54 -29.54
CA LYS A 178 -0.86 -0.79 -29.17
C LYS A 178 -1.47 -2.06 -29.80
N LYS A 179 -0.84 -2.61 -30.84
CA LYS A 179 -1.27 -3.87 -31.47
C LYS A 179 -0.93 -5.09 -30.60
N TYR A 180 0.07 -4.95 -29.73
CA TYR A 180 0.63 -6.03 -28.92
C TYR A 180 0.36 -5.83 -27.43
N ILE A 181 0.33 -4.57 -26.97
CA ILE A 181 -0.08 -4.19 -25.61
C ILE A 181 -1.57 -3.88 -25.66
N ASP A 182 -2.39 -4.91 -25.49
CA ASP A 182 -3.84 -4.85 -25.53
C ASP A 182 -4.47 -4.93 -24.11
N GLN A 183 -5.80 -5.03 -24.06
CA GLN A 183 -6.52 -5.15 -22.79
C GLN A 183 -6.18 -6.44 -22.04
N LYS A 184 -5.89 -7.53 -22.76
CA LYS A 184 -5.52 -8.81 -22.14
C LYS A 184 -4.17 -8.70 -21.46
N PHE A 185 -3.18 -8.10 -22.13
CA PHE A 185 -1.86 -7.82 -21.55
C PHE A 185 -1.99 -7.02 -20.25
N VAL A 186 -2.81 -5.95 -20.26
CA VAL A 186 -3.04 -5.12 -19.06
C VAL A 186 -3.72 -5.91 -17.94
N LEU A 187 -4.67 -6.79 -18.25
CA LEU A 187 -5.34 -7.60 -17.25
C LEU A 187 -4.36 -8.55 -16.55
N GLN A 188 -3.55 -9.27 -17.32
CA GLN A 188 -2.52 -10.18 -16.78
C GLN A 188 -1.46 -9.41 -15.98
N LEU A 189 -1.11 -8.19 -16.40
CA LEU A 189 -0.19 -7.33 -15.65
C LEU A 189 -0.80 -6.89 -14.30
N LEU A 190 -2.10 -6.60 -14.26
CA LEU A 190 -2.80 -6.20 -13.04
C LEU A 190 -2.95 -7.36 -12.04
N GLU A 191 -3.06 -8.59 -12.52
CA GLU A 191 -3.09 -9.79 -11.65
C GLU A 191 -1.79 -9.96 -10.86
N LEU A 192 -0.65 -9.57 -11.44
CA LEU A 192 0.66 -9.65 -10.77
C LEU A 192 0.83 -8.67 -9.61
N PHE A 193 -0.02 -7.65 -9.48
CA PHE A 193 0.04 -6.73 -8.31
C PHE A 193 -0.27 -7.44 -6.99
N ASP A 194 -0.83 -8.64 -7.03
CA ASP A 194 -1.05 -9.46 -5.83
C ASP A 194 0.21 -10.23 -5.37
N SER A 195 1.35 -10.05 -6.06
CA SER A 195 2.63 -10.65 -5.68
C SER A 195 3.03 -10.24 -4.25
N GLU A 196 3.48 -11.21 -3.44
CA GLU A 196 3.96 -10.98 -2.07
C GLU A 196 5.28 -10.19 -2.04
N ASP A 197 6.08 -10.26 -3.12
CA ASP A 197 7.37 -9.58 -3.22
C ASP A 197 7.19 -8.07 -3.49
N PRO A 198 7.53 -7.19 -2.52
CA PRO A 198 7.38 -5.73 -2.71
C PRO A 198 8.25 -5.18 -3.84
N ARG A 199 9.35 -5.85 -4.18
CA ARG A 199 10.23 -5.42 -5.27
C ARG A 199 9.51 -5.57 -6.61
N GLU A 200 8.81 -6.68 -6.82
CA GLU A 200 8.03 -6.91 -8.04
C GLU A 200 6.91 -5.87 -8.18
N ARG A 201 6.19 -5.58 -7.08
CA ARG A 201 5.13 -4.57 -7.07
C ARG A 201 5.63 -3.17 -7.43
N ASP A 202 6.82 -2.77 -6.99
CA ASP A 202 7.39 -1.45 -7.34
C ASP A 202 7.75 -1.32 -8.84
N TYR A 203 8.24 -2.39 -9.46
CA TYR A 203 8.45 -2.43 -10.91
C TYR A 203 7.12 -2.42 -11.68
N LEU A 204 6.15 -3.24 -11.26
CA LEU A 204 4.80 -3.28 -11.84
C LEU A 204 4.12 -1.90 -11.78
N LYS A 205 4.26 -1.21 -10.65
CA LYS A 205 3.78 0.17 -10.46
C LYS A 205 4.31 1.10 -11.53
N THR A 206 5.62 1.07 -11.73
CA THR A 206 6.29 1.92 -12.72
C THR A 206 5.86 1.56 -14.15
N VAL A 207 5.83 0.26 -14.48
CA VAL A 207 5.40 -0.23 -15.80
C VAL A 207 3.97 0.20 -16.11
N LEU A 208 3.02 -0.06 -15.19
CA LEU A 208 1.61 0.28 -15.38
C LEU A 208 1.42 1.80 -15.51
N HIS A 209 2.13 2.60 -14.71
CA HIS A 209 2.09 4.06 -14.83
C HIS A 209 2.57 4.54 -16.21
N ARG A 210 3.69 3.99 -16.73
CA ARG A 210 4.19 4.32 -18.08
C ARG A 210 3.20 3.91 -19.17
N ILE A 211 2.60 2.73 -19.07
CA ILE A 211 1.55 2.26 -20.00
C ILE A 211 0.35 3.22 -19.97
N TYR A 212 -0.14 3.58 -18.78
CA TYR A 212 -1.25 4.52 -18.64
C TYR A 212 -0.95 5.90 -19.26
N GLY A 213 0.28 6.38 -19.09
CA GLY A 213 0.76 7.64 -19.67
C GLY A 213 0.76 7.61 -21.20
N LYS A 214 1.36 6.58 -21.80
CA LYS A 214 1.58 6.47 -23.26
C LYS A 214 0.35 6.01 -24.06
N PHE A 215 -0.50 5.18 -23.48
CA PHE A 215 -1.64 4.57 -24.20
C PHE A 215 -2.98 5.18 -23.78
N LEU A 216 -3.37 6.27 -24.44
CA LEU A 216 -4.64 6.96 -24.17
C LEU A 216 -5.87 6.04 -24.26
N GLY A 217 -5.89 5.10 -25.22
CA GLY A 217 -6.99 4.17 -25.44
C GLY A 217 -7.18 3.12 -24.32
N LEU A 218 -6.14 2.84 -23.53
CA LEU A 218 -6.20 1.87 -22.43
C LEU A 218 -6.60 2.52 -21.09
N ARG A 219 -6.57 3.85 -20.99
CA ARG A 219 -6.80 4.56 -19.72
C ARG A 219 -8.15 4.23 -19.07
N ALA A 220 -9.22 4.21 -19.86
CA ALA A 220 -10.55 3.88 -19.34
C ALA A 220 -10.63 2.43 -18.85
N PHE A 221 -10.00 1.51 -19.58
CA PHE A 221 -9.95 0.10 -19.21
C PHE A 221 -9.15 -0.11 -17.92
N ILE A 222 -7.95 0.48 -17.80
CA ILE A 222 -7.10 0.40 -16.60
C ILE A 222 -7.86 0.90 -15.37
N ARG A 223 -8.48 2.09 -15.43
CA ARG A 223 -9.26 2.64 -14.31
C ARG A 223 -10.43 1.73 -13.92
N LYS A 224 -11.12 1.13 -14.90
CA LYS A 224 -12.22 0.19 -14.66
C LYS A 224 -11.73 -1.08 -13.96
N GLN A 225 -10.60 -1.65 -14.38
CA GLN A 225 -10.05 -2.86 -13.76
C GLN A 225 -9.52 -2.60 -12.35
N ILE A 226 -8.82 -1.48 -12.11
CA ILE A 226 -8.39 -1.10 -10.76
C ILE A 226 -9.62 -0.92 -9.84
N ASN A 227 -10.68 -0.30 -10.35
CA ASN A 227 -11.94 -0.18 -9.61
C ASN A 227 -12.53 -1.56 -9.25
N ASN A 228 -12.59 -2.50 -10.20
CA ASN A 228 -13.06 -3.86 -9.92
C ASN A 228 -12.21 -4.57 -8.86
N ILE A 229 -10.88 -4.41 -8.91
CA ILE A 229 -9.95 -4.96 -7.90
C ILE A 229 -10.27 -4.38 -6.51
N PHE A 230 -10.43 -3.06 -6.40
CA PHE A 230 -10.78 -2.43 -5.13
C PHE A 230 -12.16 -2.83 -4.61
N LEU A 231 -13.16 -2.96 -5.48
CA LEU A 231 -14.48 -3.44 -5.06
C LEU A 231 -14.41 -4.88 -4.53
N ARG A 232 -13.70 -5.78 -5.23
CA ARG A 232 -13.47 -7.14 -4.76
C ARG A 232 -12.72 -7.16 -3.43
N PHE A 233 -11.69 -6.33 -3.30
CA PHE A 233 -10.93 -6.20 -2.06
C PHE A 233 -11.79 -5.73 -0.89
N VAL A 234 -12.60 -4.67 -1.05
CA VAL A 234 -13.41 -4.12 0.05
C VAL A 234 -14.58 -5.03 0.43
N TYR A 235 -15.24 -5.67 -0.53
CA TYR A 235 -16.52 -6.34 -0.29
C TYR A 235 -16.47 -7.88 -0.31
N GLU A 236 -15.42 -8.48 -0.87
CA GLU A 236 -15.36 -9.94 -1.05
C GLU A 236 -14.21 -10.59 -0.28
N THR A 237 -12.96 -10.19 -0.54
CA THR A 237 -11.79 -10.93 -0.06
C THR A 237 -11.10 -10.31 1.14
N GLU A 238 -11.14 -8.98 1.31
CA GLU A 238 -10.29 -8.20 2.23
C GLU A 238 -8.78 -8.53 2.12
N HIS A 239 -8.37 -9.17 1.03
CA HIS A 239 -7.00 -9.60 0.76
C HIS A 239 -6.61 -9.20 -0.65
N PHE A 240 -5.54 -8.39 -0.74
CA PHE A 240 -4.84 -7.99 -1.96
C PHE A 240 -3.55 -7.24 -1.55
N ASN A 241 -2.38 -7.68 -2.02
CA ASN A 241 -1.11 -7.12 -1.56
C ASN A 241 -0.77 -5.74 -2.17
N GLY A 242 -1.19 -5.49 -3.42
CA GLY A 242 -0.77 -4.31 -4.20
C GLY A 242 -1.65 -3.06 -4.06
N VAL A 243 -2.44 -2.92 -2.98
CA VAL A 243 -3.37 -1.78 -2.83
C VAL A 243 -2.60 -0.45 -2.79
N ALA A 244 -1.51 -0.39 -2.03
CA ALA A 244 -0.70 0.83 -1.87
C ALA A 244 -0.14 1.31 -3.21
N GLU A 245 0.47 0.41 -3.99
CA GLU A 245 1.09 0.73 -5.27
C GLU A 245 0.05 1.17 -6.31
N LEU A 246 -1.13 0.53 -6.34
CA LEU A 246 -2.22 0.97 -7.20
C LEU A 246 -2.74 2.37 -6.81
N LEU A 247 -2.80 2.68 -5.51
CA LEU A 247 -3.17 4.01 -5.03
C LEU A 247 -2.12 5.07 -5.38
N GLU A 248 -0.83 4.77 -5.35
CA GLU A 248 0.21 5.72 -5.80
C GLU A 248 0.03 6.10 -7.27
N ILE A 249 -0.24 5.11 -8.13
CA ILE A 249 -0.53 5.37 -9.56
C ILE A 249 -1.78 6.22 -9.68
N LEU A 250 -2.84 5.87 -8.95
CA LEU A 250 -4.08 6.65 -8.97
C LEU A 250 -3.89 8.08 -8.48
N GLY A 251 -3.08 8.33 -7.46
CA GLY A 251 -2.75 9.68 -6.99
C GLY A 251 -2.15 10.53 -8.11
N SER A 252 -1.21 9.96 -8.88
CA SER A 252 -0.65 10.64 -10.07
C SER A 252 -1.70 10.87 -11.16
N ILE A 253 -2.57 9.88 -11.40
CA ILE A 253 -3.67 9.97 -12.37
C ILE A 253 -4.68 11.08 -12.00
N ILE A 254 -5.06 11.15 -10.72
CA ILE A 254 -6.02 12.13 -10.18
C ILE A 254 -5.45 13.54 -10.33
N ASN A 255 -4.17 13.73 -10.01
CA ASN A 255 -3.52 15.02 -10.22
C ASN A 255 -3.55 15.46 -11.70
N GLY A 256 -3.54 14.52 -12.64
CA GLY A 256 -3.66 14.78 -14.08
C GLY A 256 -5.10 14.96 -14.61
N PHE A 257 -6.13 14.93 -13.76
CA PHE A 257 -7.51 15.11 -14.23
C PHE A 257 -7.77 16.52 -14.77
N ALA A 258 -8.48 16.56 -15.90
CA ALA A 258 -8.97 17.79 -16.49
C ALA A 258 -10.19 18.31 -15.71
N LEU A 259 -10.29 19.63 -15.59
CA LEU A 259 -11.45 20.31 -15.04
C LEU A 259 -12.42 20.72 -16.18
N PRO A 260 -13.75 20.62 -15.98
CA PRO A 260 -14.42 20.13 -14.79
C PRO A 260 -14.31 18.61 -14.62
N LEU A 261 -14.29 18.14 -13.36
CA LEU A 261 -14.21 16.71 -13.06
C LEU A 261 -15.41 15.95 -13.63
N LYS A 262 -15.13 14.83 -14.31
CA LYS A 262 -16.16 13.94 -14.84
C LYS A 262 -16.96 13.27 -13.72
N ALA A 263 -18.25 13.04 -13.96
CA ALA A 263 -19.13 12.34 -13.02
C ALA A 263 -18.60 10.95 -12.62
N GLU A 264 -17.97 10.23 -13.55
CA GLU A 264 -17.37 8.92 -13.28
C GLU A 264 -16.25 9.00 -12.22
N HIS A 265 -15.48 10.10 -12.17
CA HIS A 265 -14.40 10.31 -11.20
C HIS A 265 -14.97 10.66 -9.81
N LYS A 266 -16.05 11.46 -9.77
CA LYS A 266 -16.78 11.77 -8.54
C LYS A 266 -17.41 10.52 -7.93
N GLN A 267 -17.97 9.65 -8.77
CA GLN A 267 -18.50 8.35 -8.32
C GLN A 267 -17.39 7.43 -7.81
N PHE A 268 -16.23 7.40 -8.49
CA PHE A 268 -15.07 6.63 -8.03
C PHE A 268 -14.62 7.05 -6.62
N LEU A 269 -14.51 8.36 -6.34
CA LEU A 269 -14.20 8.88 -5.01
C LEU A 269 -15.20 8.35 -3.95
N VAL A 270 -16.49 8.56 -4.18
CA VAL A 270 -17.53 8.27 -3.16
C VAL A 270 -17.79 6.77 -2.98
N LYS A 271 -17.70 5.98 -4.06
CA LYS A 271 -18.08 4.56 -4.06
C LYS A 271 -16.92 3.60 -3.85
N VAL A 272 -15.68 4.05 -4.02
CA VAL A 272 -14.49 3.19 -3.99
C VAL A 272 -13.47 3.71 -2.98
N LEU A 273 -12.99 4.95 -3.13
CA LEU A 273 -11.95 5.48 -2.25
C LEU A 273 -12.43 5.67 -0.81
N ILE A 274 -13.62 6.25 -0.58
CA ILE A 274 -14.14 6.41 0.78
C ILE A 274 -14.34 5.05 1.47
N PRO A 275 -14.99 4.03 0.85
CA PRO A 275 -15.12 2.71 1.48
C PRO A 275 -13.81 1.97 1.76
N LEU A 276 -12.71 2.25 1.06
CA LEU A 276 -11.40 1.63 1.35
C LEU A 276 -10.93 1.85 2.80
N HIS A 277 -11.36 2.94 3.45
CA HIS A 277 -11.06 3.22 4.86
C HIS A 277 -11.67 2.20 5.84
N THR A 278 -12.64 1.39 5.40
CA THR A 278 -13.30 0.41 6.26
C THR A 278 -12.45 -0.83 6.52
N VAL A 279 -11.55 -1.18 5.59
CA VAL A 279 -10.76 -2.42 5.63
C VAL A 279 -9.81 -2.46 6.84
N ARG A 280 -9.55 -3.65 7.37
CA ARG A 280 -8.71 -3.85 8.56
C ARG A 280 -7.26 -3.41 8.34
N SER A 281 -6.67 -3.81 7.21
CA SER A 281 -5.29 -3.55 6.79
C SER A 281 -5.03 -2.12 6.28
N LEU A 282 -5.83 -1.14 6.71
CA LEU A 282 -5.72 0.26 6.28
C LEU A 282 -4.33 0.85 6.54
N SER A 283 -3.66 0.44 7.61
CA SER A 283 -2.29 0.84 7.98
C SER A 283 -1.28 0.74 6.84
N LEU A 284 -1.39 -0.27 5.98
CA LEU A 284 -0.45 -0.52 4.90
C LEU A 284 -0.50 0.52 3.77
N PHE A 285 -1.67 1.12 3.52
CA PHE A 285 -1.90 1.96 2.34
C PHE A 285 -2.58 3.30 2.63
N HIS A 286 -2.77 3.64 3.91
CA HIS A 286 -3.49 4.86 4.31
C HIS A 286 -2.85 6.14 3.80
N ALA A 287 -1.52 6.26 3.85
CA ALA A 287 -0.85 7.48 3.39
C ALA A 287 -1.13 7.74 1.90
N GLN A 288 -1.11 6.68 1.09
CA GLN A 288 -1.42 6.72 -0.34
C GLN A 288 -2.90 7.04 -0.59
N LEU A 289 -3.80 6.50 0.26
CA LEU A 289 -5.23 6.76 0.18
C LEU A 289 -5.56 8.22 0.55
N ALA A 290 -5.05 8.71 1.68
CA ALA A 290 -5.18 10.09 2.14
C ALA A 290 -4.68 11.07 1.07
N TYR A 291 -3.51 10.79 0.48
CA TYR A 291 -3.00 11.57 -0.65
C TYR A 291 -4.02 11.62 -1.81
N CYS A 292 -4.59 10.47 -2.22
CA CYS A 292 -5.61 10.46 -3.27
C CYS A 292 -6.85 11.30 -2.91
N ILE A 293 -7.31 11.25 -1.66
CA ILE A 293 -8.45 12.04 -1.17
C ILE A 293 -8.12 13.54 -1.25
N VAL A 294 -7.00 13.98 -0.69
CA VAL A 294 -6.56 15.38 -0.73
C VAL A 294 -6.42 15.87 -2.18
N GLN A 295 -5.81 15.09 -3.07
CA GLN A 295 -5.72 15.47 -4.49
C GLN A 295 -7.09 15.66 -5.16
N PHE A 296 -8.12 14.91 -4.76
CA PHE A 296 -9.48 15.13 -5.26
C PHE A 296 -10.07 16.46 -4.78
N LEU A 297 -9.83 16.81 -3.52
CA LEU A 297 -10.34 18.04 -2.90
C LEU A 297 -9.65 19.29 -3.47
N GLU A 298 -8.34 19.22 -3.75
CA GLU A 298 -7.61 20.29 -4.45
C GLU A 298 -8.16 20.57 -5.86
N LYS A 299 -8.69 19.53 -6.53
CA LYS A 299 -9.29 19.68 -7.88
C LYS A 299 -10.71 20.24 -7.84
N ASP A 300 -11.50 19.85 -6.85
CA ASP A 300 -12.90 20.28 -6.71
C ASP A 300 -13.30 20.33 -5.22
N PRO A 301 -13.22 21.51 -4.58
CA PRO A 301 -13.57 21.72 -3.17
C PRO A 301 -15.03 21.41 -2.84
N THR A 302 -15.92 21.32 -3.83
CA THR A 302 -17.33 20.96 -3.58
C THR A 302 -17.49 19.52 -3.11
N LEU A 303 -16.46 18.68 -3.28
CA LEU A 303 -16.42 17.29 -2.84
C LEU A 303 -16.04 17.13 -1.36
N THR A 304 -15.62 18.19 -0.67
CA THR A 304 -15.18 18.09 0.73
C THR A 304 -16.29 17.64 1.67
N GLU A 305 -17.51 18.17 1.50
CA GLU A 305 -18.65 17.78 2.32
C GLU A 305 -18.96 16.26 2.25
N PRO A 306 -19.16 15.65 1.06
CA PRO A 306 -19.42 14.22 0.99
C PRO A 306 -18.24 13.36 1.48
N VAL A 307 -16.99 13.81 1.30
CA VAL A 307 -15.81 13.12 1.82
C VAL A 307 -15.80 13.09 3.35
N ILE A 308 -15.89 14.25 4.00
CA ILE A 308 -15.87 14.33 5.48
C ILE A 308 -17.06 13.59 6.07
N ARG A 309 -18.28 13.73 5.50
CA ARG A 309 -19.44 12.95 5.95
C ARG A 309 -19.24 11.44 5.77
N GLY A 310 -18.54 11.03 4.70
CA GLY A 310 -18.15 9.64 4.45
C GLY A 310 -17.18 9.10 5.51
N LEU A 311 -16.11 9.84 5.81
CA LEU A 311 -15.14 9.48 6.86
C LEU A 311 -15.80 9.40 8.24
N LEU A 312 -16.63 10.40 8.59
CA LEU A 312 -17.37 10.40 9.85
C LEU A 312 -18.37 9.22 9.95
N LYS A 313 -18.96 8.79 8.83
CA LYS A 313 -19.83 7.61 8.78
C LYS A 313 -19.06 6.32 9.07
N PHE A 314 -17.84 6.21 8.56
CA PHE A 314 -16.97 5.04 8.70
C PHE A 314 -15.99 5.16 9.87
N TRP A 315 -16.23 6.08 10.81
CA TRP A 315 -15.35 6.33 11.94
C TRP A 315 -15.07 5.04 12.75
N PRO A 316 -13.80 4.66 12.94
CA PRO A 316 -13.45 3.44 13.65
C PRO A 316 -13.82 3.56 15.14
N LYS A 317 -14.50 2.54 15.68
CA LYS A 317 -14.92 2.49 17.09
C LYS A 317 -14.20 1.43 17.92
N THR A 318 -13.53 0.49 17.25
CA THR A 318 -12.92 -0.69 17.87
C THR A 318 -11.39 -0.71 17.76
N CYS A 319 -10.81 0.08 16.86
CA CYS A 319 -9.36 0.15 16.64
C CYS A 319 -8.87 1.59 16.83
N SER A 320 -8.10 1.82 17.89
CA SER A 320 -7.56 3.14 18.24
C SER A 320 -6.48 3.61 17.26
N GLN A 321 -5.69 2.69 16.70
CA GLN A 321 -4.70 3.01 15.67
C GLN A 321 -5.38 3.60 14.42
N LYS A 322 -6.44 2.97 13.91
CA LYS A 322 -7.24 3.52 12.82
C LYS A 322 -7.84 4.87 13.17
N GLU A 323 -8.28 5.08 14.42
CA GLU A 323 -8.80 6.38 14.86
C GLU A 323 -7.73 7.48 14.80
N VAL A 324 -6.49 7.19 15.19
CA VAL A 324 -5.35 8.11 15.05
C VAL A 324 -5.07 8.41 13.57
N MET A 325 -5.18 7.41 12.69
CA MET A 325 -4.99 7.57 11.25
C MET A 325 -6.06 8.48 10.63
N PHE A 326 -7.34 8.25 10.95
CA PHE A 326 -8.46 9.11 10.51
C PHE A 326 -8.29 10.55 11.01
N LEU A 327 -7.82 10.75 12.24
CA LEU A 327 -7.49 12.08 12.75
C LEU A 327 -6.31 12.71 11.98
N GLY A 328 -5.35 11.91 11.52
CA GLY A 328 -4.28 12.37 10.65
C GLY A 328 -4.79 12.85 9.30
N GLU A 329 -5.56 12.01 8.61
CA GLU A 329 -6.14 12.33 7.31
C GLU A 329 -7.08 13.54 7.39
N LEU A 330 -7.92 13.63 8.42
CA LEU A 330 -8.78 14.79 8.61
C LEU A 330 -8.00 16.10 8.79
N GLU A 331 -6.83 16.08 9.43
CA GLU A 331 -5.98 17.28 9.52
C GLU A 331 -5.49 17.70 8.14
N GLU A 332 -4.98 16.75 7.34
CA GLU A 332 -4.52 17.03 5.97
C GLU A 332 -5.66 17.56 5.07
N ILE A 333 -6.88 17.05 5.25
CA ILE A 333 -8.07 17.55 4.55
C ILE A 333 -8.43 18.98 5.00
N LEU A 334 -8.33 19.26 6.30
CA LEU A 334 -8.61 20.59 6.85
C LEU A 334 -7.57 21.63 6.42
N ASP A 335 -6.33 21.23 6.12
CA ASP A 335 -5.30 22.14 5.62
C ASP A 335 -5.61 22.69 4.21
N VAL A 336 -6.44 22.01 3.43
CA VAL A 336 -6.82 22.41 2.07
C VAL A 336 -8.29 22.84 1.94
N ILE A 337 -9.07 22.82 3.03
CA ILE A 337 -10.50 23.12 2.99
C ILE A 337 -10.75 24.60 2.76
N GLU A 338 -11.72 24.96 1.92
CA GLU A 338 -12.19 26.34 1.85
C GLU A 338 -13.11 26.69 3.04
N PRO A 339 -13.04 27.92 3.60
CA PRO A 339 -13.90 28.33 4.71
C PRO A 339 -15.41 28.14 4.44
N THR A 340 -15.83 28.35 3.19
CA THR A 340 -17.23 28.16 2.78
C THR A 340 -17.70 26.70 2.86
N GLN A 341 -16.80 25.73 2.65
CA GLN A 341 -17.11 24.31 2.80
C GLN A 341 -17.01 23.88 4.27
N PHE A 342 -16.07 24.45 5.02
CA PHE A 342 -15.89 24.18 6.45
C PHE A 342 -17.17 24.46 7.25
N VAL A 343 -17.85 25.58 6.98
CA VAL A 343 -19.11 25.94 7.67
C VAL A 343 -20.19 24.85 7.56
N LYS A 344 -20.20 24.06 6.48
CA LYS A 344 -21.19 22.99 6.27
C LYS A 344 -20.93 21.73 7.09
N ILE A 345 -19.68 21.54 7.51
CA ILE A 345 -19.20 20.30 8.16
C ILE A 345 -18.71 20.52 9.60
N GLN A 346 -18.49 21.77 10.03
CA GLN A 346 -17.96 22.09 11.36
C GLN A 346 -18.72 21.44 12.51
N GLU A 347 -20.04 21.45 12.49
CA GLU A 347 -20.84 20.86 13.57
C GLU A 347 -20.63 19.35 13.73
N PRO A 348 -20.87 18.51 12.70
CA PRO A 348 -20.66 17.08 12.83
C PRO A 348 -19.18 16.72 13.07
N LEU A 349 -18.24 17.46 12.47
CA LEU A 349 -16.81 17.26 12.65
C LEU A 349 -16.40 17.50 14.12
N PHE A 350 -16.72 18.67 14.68
CA PHE A 350 -16.31 19.01 16.05
C PHE A 350 -17.08 18.21 17.10
N LYS A 351 -18.30 17.73 16.80
CA LYS A 351 -18.97 16.72 17.65
C LYS A 351 -18.17 15.42 17.72
N GLN A 352 -17.51 15.02 16.63
CA GLN A 352 -16.64 13.84 16.64
C GLN A 352 -15.28 14.15 17.32
N ILE A 353 -14.63 15.27 17.02
CA ILE A 353 -13.39 15.68 17.69
C ILE A 353 -13.59 15.77 19.22
N SER A 354 -14.73 16.31 19.67
CA SER A 354 -15.11 16.38 21.09
C SER A 354 -15.11 15.01 21.77
N ARG A 355 -15.52 13.95 21.06
CA ARG A 355 -15.47 12.56 21.53
C ARG A 355 -14.04 12.02 21.54
N CYS A 356 -13.25 12.30 20.50
CA CYS A 356 -11.85 11.86 20.40
C CYS A 356 -11.00 12.47 21.53
N VAL A 357 -11.19 13.76 21.81
CA VAL A 357 -10.54 14.45 22.93
C VAL A 357 -10.95 13.84 24.27
N SER A 358 -12.22 13.44 24.42
CA SER A 358 -12.72 12.70 25.59
C SER A 358 -12.33 11.22 25.65
N SER A 359 -11.56 10.72 24.68
CA SER A 359 -11.17 9.31 24.64
C SER A 359 -10.25 8.98 25.82
N PRO A 360 -10.45 7.85 26.52
CA PRO A 360 -9.51 7.40 27.55
C PRO A 360 -8.16 6.96 26.96
N HIS A 361 -8.09 6.72 25.65
CA HIS A 361 -6.89 6.31 24.94
C HIS A 361 -6.00 7.53 24.63
N PHE A 362 -4.85 7.62 25.30
CA PHE A 362 -4.04 8.83 25.27
C PHE A 362 -3.58 9.24 23.85
N GLN A 363 -3.22 8.29 22.97
CA GLN A 363 -2.77 8.63 21.61
C GLN A 363 -3.88 9.28 20.77
N VAL A 364 -5.14 8.89 21.00
CA VAL A 364 -6.28 9.45 20.27
C VAL A 364 -6.55 10.88 20.77
N ALA A 365 -6.60 11.05 22.09
CA ALA A 365 -6.81 12.36 22.71
C ALA A 365 -5.68 13.35 22.36
N GLU A 366 -4.42 12.91 22.44
CA GLU A 366 -3.24 13.70 22.07
C GLU A 366 -3.30 14.11 20.59
N ARG A 367 -3.54 13.15 19.68
CA ARG A 367 -3.61 13.44 18.24
C ARG A 367 -4.71 14.45 17.90
N ALA A 368 -5.86 14.35 18.55
CA ALA A 368 -6.98 15.29 18.36
C ALA A 368 -6.66 16.69 18.92
N LEU A 369 -6.00 16.78 20.08
CA LEU A 369 -5.61 18.05 20.70
C LEU A 369 -4.51 18.78 19.90
N TYR A 370 -3.73 18.07 19.08
CA TYR A 370 -2.75 18.71 18.20
C TYR A 370 -3.34 19.52 17.05
N TYR A 371 -4.65 19.43 16.78
CA TYR A 371 -5.29 20.32 15.80
C TYR A 371 -5.15 21.80 16.18
N TRP A 372 -5.05 22.12 17.47
CA TRP A 372 -4.83 23.48 17.97
C TRP A 372 -3.41 24.00 17.75
N ASN A 373 -2.47 23.16 17.30
CA ASN A 373 -1.13 23.59 16.91
C ASN A 373 -1.06 24.03 15.44
N ASN A 374 -2.08 23.69 14.64
CA ASN A 374 -2.14 24.04 13.24
C ASN A 374 -2.74 25.43 13.07
N GLU A 375 -1.96 26.38 12.54
CA GLU A 375 -2.36 27.78 12.40
C GLU A 375 -3.61 27.95 11.52
N TYR A 376 -3.75 27.14 10.47
CA TYR A 376 -4.90 27.24 9.56
C TYR A 376 -6.17 26.71 10.19
N ILE A 377 -6.10 25.56 10.87
CA ILE A 377 -7.26 25.03 11.60
C ILE A 377 -7.66 25.99 12.72
N MET A 378 -6.69 26.60 13.40
CA MET A 378 -6.95 27.61 14.43
C MET A 378 -7.68 28.83 13.91
N SER A 379 -7.32 29.35 12.72
CA SER A 379 -8.03 30.50 12.13
C SER A 379 -9.47 30.15 11.75
N LEU A 380 -9.70 28.95 11.19
CA LEU A 380 -11.06 28.46 10.90
C LEU A 380 -11.92 28.33 12.16
N ILE A 381 -11.31 27.89 13.27
CA ILE A 381 -11.98 27.80 14.58
C ILE A 381 -12.32 29.19 15.12
N GLU A 382 -11.41 30.15 15.00
CA GLU A 382 -11.61 31.52 15.49
C GLU A 382 -12.79 32.20 14.78
N GLU A 383 -12.84 32.12 13.45
CA GLU A 383 -13.92 32.67 12.61
C GLU A 383 -15.29 32.07 12.94
N ASN A 384 -15.32 30.81 13.41
CA ASN A 384 -16.55 30.07 13.71
C ASN A 384 -16.71 29.72 15.19
N SER A 385 -16.05 30.49 16.07
CA SER A 385 -15.97 30.22 17.51
C SER A 385 -17.34 30.13 18.19
N SER A 386 -18.34 30.88 17.71
CA SER A 386 -19.71 30.88 18.25
C SER A 386 -20.40 29.51 18.18
N VAL A 387 -20.06 28.68 17.18
CA VAL A 387 -20.62 27.34 16.99
C VAL A 387 -19.72 26.27 17.59
N ILE A 388 -18.41 26.39 17.40
CA ILE A 388 -17.44 25.35 17.78
C ILE A 388 -17.21 25.31 19.29
N LEU A 389 -17.09 26.46 19.94
CA LEU A 389 -16.77 26.54 21.37
C LEU A 389 -17.83 25.82 22.23
N PRO A 390 -19.16 26.04 22.06
CA PRO A 390 -20.17 25.32 22.83
C PRO A 390 -20.09 23.78 22.68
N ILE A 391 -19.70 23.27 21.51
CA ILE A 391 -19.59 21.82 21.23
C ILE A 391 -18.40 21.20 21.96
N MET A 392 -17.27 21.93 22.01
CA MET A 392 -16.01 21.44 22.57
C MET A 392 -15.92 21.66 24.08
N PHE A 393 -16.55 22.70 24.61
CA PHE A 393 -16.36 23.18 25.97
C PHE A 393 -16.61 22.11 27.05
N ALA A 394 -17.76 21.43 27.00
CA ALA A 394 -18.14 20.44 28.01
C ALA A 394 -17.12 19.30 28.12
N SER A 395 -16.65 18.80 26.97
CA SER A 395 -15.64 17.73 26.90
C SER A 395 -14.30 18.18 27.48
N LEU A 396 -13.77 19.31 26.99
CA LEU A 396 -12.49 19.86 27.45
C LEU A 396 -12.50 20.16 28.96
N TYR A 397 -13.58 20.79 29.45
CA TYR A 397 -13.69 21.15 30.86
C TYR A 397 -13.75 19.92 31.78
N ARG A 398 -14.44 18.83 31.36
CA ARG A 398 -14.45 17.57 32.11
C ARG A 398 -13.05 16.91 32.16
N ILE A 399 -12.39 16.79 31.01
CA ILE A 399 -11.09 16.11 30.89
C ILE A 399 -10.01 16.85 31.69
N SER A 400 -10.08 18.18 31.78
CA SER A 400 -9.15 19.00 32.58
C SER A 400 -9.12 18.60 34.07
N LYS A 401 -10.17 17.95 34.58
CA LYS A 401 -10.30 17.54 35.99
C LYS A 401 -10.12 16.05 36.21
N GLU A 402 -10.50 15.23 35.25
CA GLU A 402 -10.73 13.79 35.45
C GLU A 402 -9.75 12.89 34.68
N HIS A 403 -8.95 13.43 33.76
CA HIS A 403 -8.08 12.60 32.93
C HIS A 403 -6.87 12.04 33.70
N TRP A 404 -6.60 10.75 33.51
CA TRP A 404 -5.54 10.04 34.23
C TRP A 404 -4.12 10.46 33.80
N ASN A 405 -3.95 10.83 32.52
CA ASN A 405 -2.66 11.25 31.97
C ASN A 405 -2.48 12.78 32.11
N PRO A 406 -1.49 13.26 32.90
CA PRO A 406 -1.26 14.68 33.12
C PRO A 406 -0.78 15.44 31.88
N ALA A 407 -0.15 14.78 30.89
CA ALA A 407 0.25 15.43 29.64
C ALA A 407 -0.97 15.87 28.82
N ILE A 408 -2.00 15.02 28.75
CA ILE A 408 -3.28 15.35 28.10
C ILE A 408 -3.97 16.50 28.84
N VAL A 409 -3.96 16.47 30.18
CA VAL A 409 -4.51 17.57 30.99
C VAL A 409 -3.82 18.90 30.65
N ALA A 410 -2.49 18.92 30.52
CA ALA A 410 -1.75 20.12 30.14
C ALA A 410 -2.12 20.61 28.73
N LEU A 411 -2.24 19.71 27.75
CA LEU A 411 -2.70 20.06 26.39
C LEU A 411 -4.11 20.64 26.41
N VAL A 412 -5.04 20.05 27.17
CA VAL A 412 -6.40 20.56 27.33
C VAL A 412 -6.41 21.95 27.95
N TYR A 413 -5.56 22.23 28.93
CA TYR A 413 -5.44 23.59 29.49
C TYR A 413 -4.96 24.60 28.46
N ASN A 414 -3.99 24.23 27.61
CA ASN A 414 -3.55 25.11 26.51
C ASN A 414 -4.69 25.40 25.55
N VAL A 415 -5.48 24.38 25.20
CA VAL A 415 -6.65 24.52 24.32
C VAL A 415 -7.74 25.39 24.96
N LEU A 416 -8.07 25.17 26.23
CA LEU A 416 -9.04 26.00 26.96
C LEU A 416 -8.59 27.46 27.03
N LYS A 417 -7.29 27.70 27.24
CA LYS A 417 -6.71 29.04 27.23
C LYS A 417 -6.87 29.70 25.85
N ALA A 418 -6.55 28.99 24.78
CA ALA A 418 -6.72 29.50 23.41
C ALA A 418 -8.19 29.89 23.13
N PHE A 419 -9.14 29.06 23.53
CA PHE A 419 -10.57 29.38 23.39
C PHE A 419 -11.02 30.60 24.21
N MET A 420 -10.47 30.78 25.41
CA MET A 420 -10.73 31.97 26.24
C MET A 420 -10.16 33.24 25.60
N GLU A 421 -9.00 33.15 24.94
CA GLU A 421 -8.38 34.28 24.21
C GLU A 421 -9.19 34.64 22.94
N MET A 422 -9.79 33.65 22.26
CA MET A 422 -10.64 33.87 21.08
C MET A 422 -11.97 34.56 21.42
N ASN A 423 -12.70 34.09 22.44
CA ASN A 423 -13.99 34.66 22.82
C ASN A 423 -14.24 34.49 24.33
N SER A 424 -13.71 35.44 25.11
CA SER A 424 -13.82 35.45 26.57
C SER A 424 -15.27 35.51 27.06
N THR A 425 -16.12 36.30 26.39
CA THR A 425 -17.53 36.46 26.77
C THR A 425 -18.31 35.15 26.69
N LEU A 426 -18.22 34.45 25.55
CA LEU A 426 -18.89 33.18 25.36
C LEU A 426 -18.30 32.09 26.27
N PHE A 427 -16.99 32.12 26.51
CA PHE A 427 -16.32 31.19 27.41
C PHE A 427 -16.84 31.31 28.86
N ASP A 428 -17.00 32.54 29.35
CA ASP A 428 -17.52 32.80 30.70
C ASP A 428 -18.99 32.38 30.84
N GLU A 429 -19.81 32.65 29.83
CA GLU A 429 -21.22 32.21 29.77
C GLU A 429 -21.36 30.68 29.80
N LEU A 430 -20.56 29.96 29.00
CA LEU A 430 -20.55 28.50 28.98
C LEU A 430 -20.04 27.94 30.31
N THR A 431 -19.05 28.57 30.93
CA THR A 431 -18.54 28.18 32.25
C THR A 431 -19.62 28.32 33.34
N ALA A 432 -20.39 29.41 33.30
CA ALA A 432 -21.50 29.64 34.22
C ALA A 432 -22.61 28.60 34.03
N THR A 433 -23.00 28.37 32.77
CA THR A 433 -24.04 27.40 32.38
C THR A 433 -23.65 25.99 32.82
N TYR A 434 -22.44 25.54 32.50
CA TYR A 434 -21.96 24.20 32.86
C TYR A 434 -21.92 23.99 34.38
N LYS A 435 -21.49 25.00 35.16
CA LYS A 435 -21.54 24.93 36.63
C LYS A 435 -22.96 24.88 37.18
N SER A 436 -23.92 25.53 36.51
CA SER A 436 -25.32 25.47 36.89
C SER A 436 -25.93 24.09 36.59
N ASP A 437 -25.62 23.50 35.45
CA ASP A 437 -26.08 22.16 35.05
C ASP A 437 -25.52 21.07 35.97
N GLN A 438 -24.24 21.16 36.35
CA GLN A 438 -23.62 20.25 37.33
C GLN A 438 -24.23 20.34 38.73
N ARG A 439 -24.88 21.45 39.09
CA ARG A 439 -25.61 21.59 40.35
C ARG A 439 -27.02 21.00 40.29
N ILE A 440 -27.57 20.82 39.08
CA ILE A 440 -28.91 20.28 38.83
C ILE A 440 -28.87 18.75 38.66
N GLU A 441 -27.83 18.19 38.02
CA GLU A 441 -27.66 16.73 37.87
C GLU A 441 -27.62 15.87 39.16
N PRO A 442 -27.27 16.35 40.37
CA PRO A 442 -27.33 15.54 41.59
C PRO A 442 -28.76 15.20 42.06
N ALA A 443 -29.79 15.84 41.51
CA ALA A 443 -31.18 15.66 41.96
C ALA A 443 -32.00 14.68 41.10
N GLY A 444 -31.64 14.46 39.83
CA GLY A 444 -32.49 13.76 38.85
C GLY A 444 -32.11 12.32 38.50
N CYS A 445 -30.89 11.85 38.77
CA CYS A 445 -30.41 10.57 38.22
C CYS A 445 -29.70 9.69 39.26
N ARG A 446 -30.42 9.33 40.33
CA ARG A 446 -29.99 8.24 41.24
C ARG A 446 -30.36 6.84 40.72
N CYS A 447 -31.06 6.74 39.58
CA CYS A 447 -31.66 5.48 39.13
C CYS A 447 -30.87 4.70 38.05
N CYS A 448 -29.94 5.31 37.30
CA CYS A 448 -29.23 4.62 36.20
C CYS A 448 -27.73 4.34 36.46
N CYS A 449 -27.10 5.01 37.42
CA CYS A 449 -25.66 4.85 37.69
C CYS A 449 -25.32 3.67 38.62
N GLY A 450 -26.32 3.04 39.24
CA GLY A 450 -26.16 1.82 40.03
C GLY A 450 -26.01 0.57 39.17
N ALA A 451 -26.80 0.45 38.10
CA ALA A 451 -26.87 -0.76 37.27
C ALA A 451 -25.57 -1.08 36.49
N ARG A 452 -24.72 -0.08 36.22
CA ARG A 452 -23.44 -0.30 35.51
C ARG A 452 -22.30 -0.74 36.43
N ARG A 453 -22.31 -0.33 37.70
CA ARG A 453 -21.29 -0.72 38.68
C ARG A 453 -21.48 -2.14 39.22
N ASP A 454 -22.72 -2.64 39.23
CA ASP A 454 -23.01 -4.00 39.69
C ASP A 454 -22.71 -5.06 38.62
N ALA A 455 -22.72 -4.71 37.32
CA ALA A 455 -22.34 -5.61 36.22
C ALA A 455 -20.82 -5.83 36.10
N GLU A 456 -20.00 -4.87 36.54
CA GLU A 456 -18.52 -4.99 36.52
C GLU A 456 -17.97 -5.75 37.74
N ARG A 457 -18.74 -5.87 38.82
CA ARG A 457 -18.35 -6.66 40.01
C ARG A 457 -18.60 -8.16 39.88
N SER A 458 -19.42 -8.60 38.93
CA SER A 458 -19.73 -10.03 38.75
C SER A 458 -18.73 -10.82 37.90
N VAL A 459 -17.66 -10.21 37.39
CA VAL A 459 -16.69 -10.88 36.47
C VAL A 459 -15.27 -11.00 37.04
N ALA A 460 -14.99 -10.50 38.25
CA ALA A 460 -13.65 -10.57 38.84
C ALA A 460 -13.52 -11.71 39.87
N SER A 461 -12.92 -12.83 39.45
CA SER A 461 -12.38 -13.86 40.35
C SER A 461 -11.15 -13.32 41.11
N PRO A 462 -10.92 -13.67 42.39
CA PRO A 462 -9.87 -13.05 43.19
C PRO A 462 -8.52 -13.79 43.09
N LEU A 463 -7.44 -13.03 42.86
CA LEU A 463 -6.06 -13.43 43.18
C LEU A 463 -5.34 -12.27 43.91
N PRO A 464 -4.30 -12.55 44.72
CA PRO A 464 -4.20 -11.94 46.04
C PRO A 464 -3.32 -10.69 46.11
N SER A 465 -3.72 -9.87 47.09
CA SER A 465 -3.11 -8.70 47.71
C SER A 465 -1.58 -8.52 47.59
N PHE A 466 -1.19 -7.31 47.18
CA PHE A 466 -0.02 -6.62 47.72
C PHE A 466 -0.42 -5.26 48.28
N SER A 467 -0.02 -5.05 49.53
CA SER A 467 -0.37 -3.93 50.41
C SER A 467 0.69 -2.82 50.39
N HIS A 468 0.21 -1.60 50.69
CA HIS A 468 0.94 -0.43 51.20
C HIS A 468 1.83 0.34 50.21
N THR A 469 1.35 1.49 49.73
CA THR A 469 1.65 2.84 50.28
C THR A 469 1.09 3.90 49.32
N ALA A 470 -0.09 4.48 49.59
CA ALA A 470 -0.61 5.59 48.79
C ALA A 470 -1.56 6.53 49.57
N ASP A 471 -1.45 6.60 50.89
CA ASP A 471 -2.43 7.33 51.73
C ASP A 471 -1.97 8.71 52.22
N THR A 472 -0.90 9.26 51.64
CA THR A 472 -0.35 10.56 52.09
C THR A 472 -0.39 11.69 51.05
N GLN A 473 -0.78 11.41 49.79
CA GLN A 473 -0.87 12.44 48.75
C GLN A 473 -2.29 13.07 48.62
N GLN A 474 -3.33 12.39 49.09
CA GLN A 474 -4.73 12.80 48.86
C GLN A 474 -5.23 13.94 49.76
N ARG A 475 -4.47 14.32 50.82
CA ARG A 475 -4.85 15.42 51.72
C ARG A 475 -4.30 16.79 51.33
N LYS A 476 -3.37 16.89 50.36
CA LYS A 476 -2.80 18.19 49.93
C LYS A 476 -3.49 18.84 48.72
N CYS A 477 -4.35 18.13 47.97
CA CYS A 477 -5.07 18.70 46.82
C CYS A 477 -6.44 19.31 47.16
N LYS A 478 -6.91 19.23 48.42
CA LYS A 478 -8.22 19.76 48.83
C LYS A 478 -8.24 21.25 49.22
N HIS A 479 -7.09 21.93 49.27
CA HIS A 479 -7.01 23.34 49.70
C HIS A 479 -6.80 24.37 48.57
N VAL A 480 -6.80 23.97 47.30
CA VAL A 480 -6.63 24.89 46.14
C VAL A 480 -7.96 25.17 45.41
N LEU A 481 -9.08 24.66 45.91
CA LEU A 481 -10.37 24.67 45.18
C LEU A 481 -11.36 25.78 45.58
N ASN A 482 -10.89 26.95 46.04
CA ASN A 482 -11.77 28.09 46.35
C ASN A 482 -11.17 29.45 45.98
N PHE A 483 -10.65 29.62 44.76
CA PHE A 483 -10.31 30.94 44.21
C PHE A 483 -10.91 31.15 42.80
N PRO A 484 -11.33 32.37 42.45
CA PRO A 484 -11.85 32.68 41.11
C PRO A 484 -10.72 32.52 40.07
N LEU A 485 -11.03 31.91 38.92
CA LEU A 485 -10.08 31.56 37.86
C LEU A 485 -9.28 32.75 37.26
N GLY A 486 -9.63 34.00 37.60
CA GLY A 486 -8.93 35.20 37.12
C GLY A 486 -7.56 35.49 37.74
N GLN A 487 -7.10 34.73 38.74
CA GLN A 487 -5.79 34.98 39.40
C GLN A 487 -4.72 33.90 39.16
N LEU A 488 -5.01 32.84 38.39
CA LEU A 488 -4.02 31.80 38.11
C LEU A 488 -3.00 32.18 37.01
N MET A 489 -3.14 33.36 36.39
CA MET A 489 -2.32 33.80 35.25
C MET A 489 -1.15 34.73 35.60
N GLN A 490 -0.87 35.02 36.86
CA GLN A 490 0.28 35.86 37.25
C GLN A 490 1.48 35.12 37.86
N SER A 491 1.43 33.79 38.02
CA SER A 491 2.48 33.04 38.72
C SER A 491 3.39 32.19 37.82
N PHE A 492 3.34 32.32 36.49
CA PHE A 492 4.27 31.65 35.60
C PHE A 492 4.78 32.58 34.49
N HIS A 493 5.80 33.39 34.82
CA HIS A 493 6.79 33.84 33.84
C HIS A 493 8.01 32.91 33.87
N PRO A 494 8.69 32.69 32.72
CA PRO A 494 9.50 31.50 32.50
C PRO A 494 10.94 31.71 32.95
N THR A 495 11.42 30.88 33.87
CA THR A 495 12.85 30.70 34.11
C THR A 495 13.17 29.22 34.28
N THR A 496 13.15 28.47 33.18
CA THR A 496 14.05 27.32 33.04
C THR A 496 14.17 26.91 31.58
N LYS A 497 15.38 27.06 31.04
CA LYS A 497 15.83 26.41 29.80
C LYS A 497 15.61 24.90 29.93
N ILE A 498 14.64 24.35 29.20
CA ILE A 498 14.61 22.92 28.92
C ILE A 498 15.36 22.72 27.60
N ARG A 499 16.51 22.08 27.71
CA ARG A 499 17.37 21.65 26.61
C ARG A 499 16.56 20.83 25.61
N SER A 500 16.70 21.20 24.34
CA SER A 500 16.51 20.34 23.19
C SER A 500 17.45 19.12 23.29
N ALA A 501 16.89 17.96 23.62
CA ALA A 501 17.52 16.66 23.40
C ALA A 501 16.40 15.63 23.27
N GLY A 502 16.10 15.22 22.04
CA GLY A 502 14.97 14.34 21.73
C GLY A 502 14.45 14.43 20.29
N ASN A 503 15.01 15.30 19.45
CA ASN A 503 14.77 15.32 18.00
C ASN A 503 16.08 14.98 17.26
N SER A 504 16.40 13.70 17.09
CA SER A 504 17.39 13.29 16.09
C SER A 504 17.29 11.85 15.55
N LEU A 505 16.16 11.13 15.72
CA LEU A 505 16.07 9.77 15.19
C LEU A 505 14.78 9.40 14.42
N PHE A 506 13.83 10.33 14.23
CA PHE A 506 12.60 10.01 13.47
C PHE A 506 12.27 10.95 12.30
N ASN A 507 13.14 11.93 11.98
CA ASN A 507 12.82 12.94 10.96
C ASN A 507 13.89 13.13 9.86
N THR A 508 14.65 12.06 9.56
CA THR A 508 15.70 12.09 8.51
C THR A 508 15.52 11.04 7.41
N SER A 509 14.33 10.45 7.25
CA SER A 509 14.07 9.50 6.15
C SER A 509 13.01 9.92 5.12
N LEU A 510 12.28 11.03 5.32
CA LEU A 510 11.17 11.40 4.41
C LEU A 510 11.30 12.72 3.64
N LYS A 511 12.47 13.39 3.64
CA LYS A 511 12.67 14.63 2.85
C LYS A 511 13.81 14.60 1.81
N LYS A 512 14.26 13.42 1.39
CA LYS A 512 15.17 13.26 0.24
C LYS A 512 14.79 12.05 -0.62
N LYS A 513 13.68 12.14 -1.35
CA LYS A 513 13.42 11.36 -2.58
C LYS A 513 12.20 11.94 -3.30
N LEU A 514 12.35 13.14 -3.86
CA LEU A 514 11.50 13.72 -4.92
C LEU A 514 12.22 14.98 -5.43
N ARG A 515 13.37 14.73 -6.07
CA ARG A 515 14.09 15.63 -6.98
C ARG A 515 15.13 14.80 -7.74
N VAL A 516 14.65 14.02 -8.71
CA VAL A 516 15.20 13.81 -10.05
C VAL A 516 14.01 13.48 -10.94
#